data_AF-A0A8D5ZN36-F1
#
_entry.id   AF-A0A8D5ZN36-F1
#
_cell.length_a   1.000
_cell.length_b   1.000
_cell.length_c   1.000
_cell.angle_alpha   90.00
_cell.angle_beta   90.00
_cell.angle_gamma   90.00
#
_symmetry.space_group_name_H-M   'P 1'
#
loop_
_entity.id
_entity.type
_entity.pdbx_description
1 polymer ?
#
loop_
_entity_poly.entity_id
_entity_poly.type
_entity_poly.pdbx_seq_one_letter_code
_entity_poly.pdbx_strand_id
1 'polypeptide(L)'
;MVGRNDPCPCGSGKKYKKCCERVVAIQAAEQLREKREIQIKNEILKDLKEWFERHVSREEEKKWEERFKEILRFPSSKPLPSRYSLAYRFWLMLDTPCVDGRRPIDVWREATNLPSDRLEVADQLRDVHLGCYEVCHTGNQEVLLQPILGEGTYVTKVFEPLHKGAVLIGRLSRLGNRYELFGPYTVFTQQMRGEILMHLENQVPRDPAGEREFWRQNGLHVLGWAIHRAKEWDQLSTQAQASQEEAAPTAEVRALPSLPSLNEEEKGLPDLVTQHLELFFMNEVSKYQPRTQTLFARSLEYLVEYISLYFGKSFTWSRFNEDVLAHFCGVWYVDRVGGNAVKAKIFLNTIKHLFRWLDGEGIETVYAAYRRVYPSLIQSLPLAFEVRKWLVQHGVQERTAEETAMTGTYLLAVPPSGPVLLVGKKWLPLNLRGFPPNWAEYRFWLKGTVANDGSLHRVEAIYPVLLEDWDQTVEQTIEER
;
A
#
# COMPACT_ATOMS: atom_id res chain seq x y z
N MET A 1 29.22 8.15 30.03
CA MET A 1 29.78 8.57 28.72
C MET A 1 31.16 7.95 28.58
N VAL A 2 31.45 7.28 27.45
CA VAL A 2 32.81 6.83 27.10
C VAL A 2 33.66 8.05 26.73
N GLY A 3 34.81 8.23 27.37
CA GLY A 3 35.74 9.32 27.08
C GLY A 3 36.46 9.12 25.74
N ARG A 4 36.79 10.21 25.04
CA ARG A 4 37.43 10.18 23.70
C ARG A 4 38.72 9.35 23.63
N ASN A 5 39.45 9.22 24.74
CA ASN A 5 40.69 8.47 24.81
C ASN A 5 40.53 7.03 25.33
N ASP A 6 39.33 6.65 25.77
CA ASP A 6 39.06 5.34 26.36
C ASP A 6 39.04 4.23 25.28
N PRO A 7 39.26 2.96 25.66
CA PRO A 7 39.08 1.82 24.77
C PRO A 7 37.67 1.84 24.15
N CYS A 8 37.59 1.62 22.85
CA CYS A 8 36.34 1.70 22.12
C CYS A 8 35.41 0.53 22.52
N PRO A 9 34.13 0.78 22.86
CA PRO A 9 33.22 -0.25 23.36
C PRO A 9 32.80 -1.30 22.33
N CYS A 10 33.16 -1.13 21.06
CA CYS A 10 32.95 -2.13 20.01
C CYS A 10 33.93 -3.32 20.04
N GLY A 11 34.82 -3.38 21.04
CA GLY A 11 35.78 -4.48 21.20
C GLY A 11 36.99 -4.42 20.28
N SER A 12 37.19 -3.32 19.54
CA SER A 12 38.30 -3.18 18.57
C SER A 12 39.69 -2.97 19.19
N GLY A 13 39.77 -2.74 20.50
CA GLY A 13 41.02 -2.43 21.22
C GLY A 13 41.62 -1.04 20.92
N LYS A 14 41.05 -0.25 20.00
CA LYS A 14 41.51 1.11 19.65
C LYS A 14 40.87 2.16 20.57
N LYS A 15 41.49 3.36 20.69
CA LYS A 15 40.87 4.52 21.38
C LYS A 15 39.58 4.95 20.66
N TYR A 16 38.53 5.32 21.39
CA TYR A 16 37.22 5.71 20.84
C TYR A 16 37.33 6.76 19.70
N LYS A 17 38.14 7.80 19.90
CA LYS A 17 38.41 8.86 18.89
C LYS A 17 39.10 8.40 17.60
N LYS A 18 39.74 7.23 17.62
CA LYS A 18 40.40 6.61 16.46
C LYS A 18 39.57 5.46 15.88
N CYS A 19 38.38 5.18 16.43
CA CYS A 19 37.53 4.07 16.06
C CYS A 19 36.09 4.57 15.82
N CYS A 20 35.11 4.18 16.65
CA CYS A 20 33.69 4.45 16.41
C CYS A 20 33.38 5.96 16.28
N GLU A 21 34.08 6.87 16.97
CA GLU A 21 33.85 8.32 16.81
C GLU A 21 34.15 8.79 15.38
N ARG A 22 35.20 8.26 14.74
CA ARG A 22 35.52 8.55 13.34
C ARG A 22 34.52 7.91 12.39
N VAL A 23 34.08 6.68 12.66
CA VAL A 23 33.06 6.00 11.85
C VAL A 23 31.75 6.78 11.88
N VAL A 24 31.31 7.22 13.06
CA VAL A 24 30.12 8.07 13.24
C VAL A 24 30.29 9.41 12.53
N ALA A 25 31.47 10.05 12.61
CA ALA A 25 31.74 11.30 11.89
C ALA A 25 31.73 11.12 10.36
N ILE A 26 32.24 10.01 9.83
CA ILE A 26 32.19 9.68 8.40
C ILE A 26 30.74 9.44 7.96
N GLN A 27 29.97 8.63 8.71
CA GLN A 27 28.56 8.38 8.42
C GLN A 27 27.71 9.66 8.45
N ALA A 28 27.94 10.54 9.43
CA ALA A 28 27.25 11.83 9.50
C ALA A 28 27.62 12.74 8.32
N ALA A 29 28.90 12.74 7.90
CA ALA A 29 29.35 13.49 6.72
C ALA A 29 28.77 12.92 5.42
N GLU A 30 28.68 11.60 5.28
CA GLU A 30 28.03 10.92 4.14
C GLU A 30 26.55 11.26 4.08
N GLN A 31 25.81 11.15 5.19
CA GLN A 31 24.39 11.54 5.26
C GLN A 31 24.17 13.00 4.88
N LEU A 32 25.08 13.90 5.29
CA LEU A 32 24.99 15.31 4.93
C LEU A 32 25.23 15.52 3.42
N ARG A 33 26.18 14.79 2.81
CA ARG A 33 26.42 14.82 1.37
C ARG A 33 25.22 14.30 0.59
N GLU A 34 24.68 13.16 0.98
CA GLU A 34 23.48 12.58 0.36
C GLU A 34 22.30 13.55 0.43
N LYS A 35 22.05 14.18 1.60
CA LYS A 35 21.00 15.20 1.73
C LYS A 35 21.20 16.38 0.79
N ARG A 36 22.43 16.85 0.59
CA ARG A 36 22.75 17.93 -0.36
C ARG A 36 22.52 17.47 -1.80
N GLU A 37 22.96 16.28 -2.18
CA GLU A 37 22.74 15.73 -3.52
C GLU A 37 21.23 15.59 -3.81
N ILE A 38 20.43 15.07 -2.87
CA ILE A 38 18.97 14.99 -3.00
C ILE A 38 18.35 16.38 -3.20
N GLN A 39 18.81 17.37 -2.42
CA GLN A 39 18.32 18.74 -2.54
C GLN A 39 18.62 19.32 -3.94
N ILE A 40 19.87 19.17 -4.40
CA ILE A 40 20.28 19.65 -5.74
C ILE A 40 19.50 18.93 -6.85
N LYS A 41 19.29 17.60 -6.75
CA LYS A 41 18.47 16.84 -7.70
C LYS A 41 17.04 17.38 -7.76
N ASN A 42 16.42 17.63 -6.61
CA ASN A 42 15.06 18.15 -6.55
C ASN A 42 14.95 19.55 -7.18
N GLU A 43 15.94 20.42 -6.95
CA GLU A 43 16.04 21.73 -7.58
C GLU A 43 16.21 21.63 -9.10
N ILE A 44 17.09 20.76 -9.58
CA ILE A 44 17.27 20.50 -11.02
C ILE A 44 15.98 19.99 -11.66
N LEU A 45 15.28 19.04 -11.04
CA LEU A 45 14.02 18.52 -11.57
C LEU A 45 12.91 19.57 -11.58
N LYS A 46 12.93 20.50 -10.63
CA LYS A 46 12.02 21.65 -10.62
C LYS A 46 12.34 22.61 -11.76
N ASP A 47 13.61 22.99 -11.92
CA ASP A 47 14.05 23.89 -12.99
C ASP A 47 13.78 23.28 -14.38
N LEU A 48 14.04 21.99 -14.56
CA LEU A 48 13.74 21.25 -15.78
C LEU A 48 12.24 21.26 -16.07
N LYS A 49 11.39 21.02 -15.06
CA LYS A 49 9.93 21.07 -15.21
C LYS A 49 9.47 22.46 -15.66
N GLU A 50 9.92 23.51 -14.98
CA GLU A 50 9.53 24.89 -15.30
C GLU A 50 10.07 25.33 -16.67
N TRP A 51 11.23 24.84 -17.07
CA TRP A 51 11.76 25.04 -18.42
C TRP A 51 10.90 24.31 -19.45
N PHE A 52 10.56 23.03 -19.22
CA PHE A 52 9.76 22.22 -20.13
C PHE A 52 8.38 22.86 -20.37
N GLU A 53 7.70 23.30 -19.31
CA GLU A 53 6.39 23.97 -19.38
C GLU A 53 6.42 25.29 -20.17
N ARG A 54 7.61 25.91 -20.34
CA ARG A 54 7.81 27.11 -21.16
C ARG A 54 8.16 26.82 -22.62
N HIS A 55 8.75 25.65 -22.90
CA HIS A 55 9.29 25.31 -24.22
C HIS A 55 8.40 24.35 -25.00
N VAL A 56 7.51 23.61 -24.33
CA VAL A 56 6.61 22.64 -24.97
C VAL A 56 5.18 23.10 -24.87
N SER A 57 4.46 23.06 -25.99
CA SER A 57 3.05 23.44 -26.03
C SER A 57 2.17 22.39 -25.35
N ARG A 58 1.01 22.81 -24.83
CA ARG A 58 0.01 21.87 -24.25
C ARG A 58 -0.48 20.83 -25.26
N GLU A 59 -0.48 21.17 -26.55
CA GLU A 59 -0.89 20.23 -27.60
C GLU A 59 0.14 19.12 -27.80
N GLU A 60 1.44 19.46 -27.78
CA GLU A 60 2.52 18.48 -27.85
C GLU A 60 2.55 17.60 -26.60
N GLU A 61 2.40 18.18 -25.41
CA GLU A 61 2.31 17.41 -24.17
C GLU A 61 1.15 16.40 -24.22
N LYS A 62 -0.02 16.82 -24.71
CA LYS A 62 -1.18 15.93 -24.85
C LYS A 62 -0.93 14.76 -25.80
N LYS A 63 -0.23 14.97 -26.92
CA LYS A 63 0.17 13.88 -27.83
C LYS A 63 1.03 12.84 -27.12
N TRP A 64 1.95 13.29 -26.28
CA TRP A 64 2.79 12.38 -25.50
C TRP A 64 2.03 11.69 -24.36
N GLU A 65 1.04 12.34 -23.76
CA GLU A 65 0.12 11.68 -22.82
C GLU A 65 -0.67 10.56 -23.50
N GLU A 66 -1.20 10.81 -24.70
CA GLU A 66 -1.90 9.79 -25.51
C GLU A 66 -0.98 8.62 -25.85
N ARG A 67 0.26 8.90 -26.26
CA ARG A 67 1.27 7.87 -26.52
C ARG A 67 1.61 7.06 -25.27
N PHE A 68 1.75 7.71 -24.12
CA PHE A 68 1.98 7.02 -22.84
C PHE A 68 0.82 6.07 -22.50
N LYS A 69 -0.42 6.52 -22.70
CA LYS A 69 -1.62 5.70 -22.51
C LYS A 69 -1.64 4.52 -23.46
N GLU A 70 -1.29 4.72 -24.73
CA GLU A 70 -1.23 3.64 -25.72
C GLU A 70 -0.24 2.55 -25.30
N ILE A 71 0.99 2.93 -24.91
CA ILE A 71 2.04 1.99 -24.50
C ILE A 71 1.61 1.16 -23.27
N LEU A 72 0.97 1.80 -22.29
CA LEU A 72 0.46 1.12 -21.09
C LEU A 72 -0.96 0.53 -21.25
N ARG A 73 -1.53 0.58 -22.46
CA ARG A 73 -2.88 0.11 -22.80
C ARG A 73 -3.99 0.70 -21.93
N PHE A 74 -3.89 1.99 -21.59
CA PHE A 74 -4.97 2.72 -20.94
C PHE A 74 -6.01 3.23 -21.96
N PRO A 75 -7.30 3.32 -21.57
CA PRO A 75 -8.32 3.91 -22.44
C PRO A 75 -7.99 5.37 -22.76
N SER A 76 -7.90 5.72 -24.04
CA SER A 76 -7.62 7.08 -24.50
C SER A 76 -8.67 8.10 -24.05
N SER A 77 -9.91 7.65 -23.86
CA SER A 77 -11.05 8.47 -23.42
C SER A 77 -11.03 8.85 -21.94
N LYS A 78 -10.19 8.20 -21.11
CA LYS A 78 -10.11 8.45 -19.67
C LYS A 78 -8.86 9.27 -19.31
N PRO A 79 -8.91 10.10 -18.24
CA PRO A 79 -7.73 10.79 -17.75
C PRO A 79 -6.69 9.78 -17.24
N LEU A 80 -5.40 10.14 -17.30
CA LEU A 80 -4.34 9.32 -16.74
C LEU A 80 -4.57 9.13 -15.23
N PRO A 81 -4.59 7.90 -14.70
CA PRO A 81 -4.80 7.69 -13.26
C PRO A 81 -3.71 8.36 -12.43
N SER A 82 -4.08 9.02 -11.33
CA SER A 82 -3.17 9.84 -10.52
C SER A 82 -1.93 9.10 -10.00
N ARG A 83 -2.01 7.78 -9.82
CA ARG A 83 -0.86 6.93 -9.44
C ARG A 83 0.26 6.87 -10.48
N TYR A 84 -0.06 7.11 -11.76
CA TYR A 84 0.92 7.12 -12.87
C TYR A 84 1.41 8.52 -13.23
N SER A 85 0.89 9.58 -12.61
CA SER A 85 1.29 10.97 -12.91
C SER A 85 2.79 11.18 -12.76
N LEU A 86 3.40 10.59 -11.72
CA LEU A 86 4.85 10.69 -11.51
C LEU A 86 5.66 9.86 -12.52
N ALA A 87 5.17 8.68 -12.89
CA ALA A 87 5.82 7.82 -13.89
C ALA A 87 5.80 8.47 -15.27
N TYR A 88 4.66 9.04 -15.67
CA TYR A 88 4.51 9.83 -16.89
C TYR A 88 5.48 11.02 -16.91
N ARG A 89 5.52 11.79 -15.82
CA ARG A 89 6.38 12.99 -15.75
C ARG A 89 7.87 12.65 -15.90
N PHE A 90 8.35 11.59 -15.24
CA PHE A 90 9.75 11.18 -15.40
C PHE A 90 10.05 10.62 -16.79
N TRP A 91 9.13 9.83 -17.36
CA TRP A 91 9.28 9.34 -18.73
C TRP A 91 9.37 10.48 -19.74
N LEU A 92 8.49 11.46 -19.61
CA LEU A 92 8.45 12.62 -20.50
C LEU A 92 9.74 13.45 -20.40
N MET A 93 10.23 13.70 -19.19
CA MET A 93 11.40 14.58 -18.97
C MET A 93 12.75 13.91 -19.22
N LEU A 94 12.89 12.60 -18.97
CA LEU A 94 14.20 11.92 -18.92
C LEU A 94 14.43 10.93 -20.05
N ASP A 95 13.36 10.32 -20.58
CA ASP A 95 13.47 9.20 -21.53
C ASP A 95 12.99 9.61 -22.93
N THR A 96 11.94 10.45 -23.01
CA THR A 96 11.21 10.70 -24.25
C THR A 96 11.86 11.79 -25.11
N PRO A 97 12.09 11.57 -26.41
CA PRO A 97 12.61 12.59 -27.34
C PRO A 97 11.52 13.58 -27.78
N CYS A 98 10.89 14.28 -26.83
CA CYS A 98 9.70 15.12 -27.08
C CYS A 98 9.99 16.59 -27.41
N VAL A 99 11.25 17.03 -27.40
CA VAL A 99 11.65 18.40 -27.77
C VAL A 99 12.59 18.33 -28.96
N ASP A 100 12.09 18.69 -30.15
CA ASP A 100 12.85 18.63 -31.42
C ASP A 100 13.52 17.26 -31.69
N GLY A 101 12.85 16.17 -31.29
CA GLY A 101 13.39 14.81 -31.43
C GLY A 101 14.50 14.48 -30.42
N ARG A 102 14.69 15.29 -29.39
CA ARG A 102 15.67 15.12 -28.31
C ARG A 102 14.99 15.10 -26.95
N ARG A 103 15.68 14.52 -25.96
CA ARG A 103 15.15 14.41 -24.59
C ARG A 103 15.18 15.78 -23.90
N PRO A 104 14.13 16.17 -23.16
CA PRO A 104 14.10 17.46 -22.46
C PRO A 104 15.33 17.71 -21.59
N ILE A 105 15.79 16.71 -20.84
CA ILE A 105 16.98 16.84 -19.99
C ILE A 105 18.25 17.17 -20.78
N ASP A 106 18.41 16.65 -21.99
CA ASP A 106 19.58 16.95 -22.83
C ASP A 106 19.54 18.40 -23.36
N VAL A 107 18.38 18.81 -23.88
CA VAL A 107 18.18 20.17 -24.42
C VAL A 107 18.30 21.20 -23.30
N TRP A 108 17.66 20.96 -22.16
CA TRP A 108 17.74 21.83 -20.99
C TRP A 108 19.17 21.99 -20.46
N ARG A 109 19.92 20.89 -20.36
CA ARG A 109 21.31 20.92 -19.89
C ARG A 109 22.20 21.71 -20.85
N GLU A 110 22.01 21.59 -22.15
CA GLU A 110 22.78 22.38 -23.15
C GLU A 110 22.40 23.86 -23.13
N ALA A 111 21.13 24.19 -22.87
CA ALA A 111 20.64 25.56 -22.82
C ALA A 111 20.95 26.30 -21.51
N THR A 112 21.31 25.58 -20.44
CA THR A 112 21.44 26.13 -19.09
C THR A 112 22.89 26.14 -18.63
N ASN A 113 23.40 27.30 -18.22
CA ASN A 113 24.71 27.40 -17.57
C ASN A 113 24.59 27.11 -16.07
N LEU A 114 25.04 25.93 -15.63
CA LEU A 114 24.95 25.49 -14.24
C LEU A 114 26.30 25.65 -13.51
N PRO A 115 26.29 26.01 -12.21
CA PRO A 115 27.46 25.86 -11.34
C PRO A 115 27.98 24.42 -11.31
N SER A 116 29.27 24.24 -11.01
CA SER A 116 29.97 22.94 -11.14
C SER A 116 29.34 21.81 -10.33
N ASP A 117 28.82 22.09 -9.13
CA ASP A 117 28.16 21.13 -8.26
C ASP A 117 26.80 20.68 -8.82
N ARG A 118 26.03 21.60 -9.42
CA ARG A 118 24.77 21.27 -10.10
C ARG A 118 25.00 20.57 -11.44
N LEU A 119 26.09 20.90 -12.14
CA LEU A 119 26.44 20.33 -13.43
C LEU A 119 26.66 18.81 -13.33
N GLU A 120 27.41 18.35 -12.33
CA GLU A 120 27.67 16.93 -12.12
C GLU A 120 26.37 16.15 -11.88
N VAL A 121 25.48 16.68 -11.03
CA VAL A 121 24.20 16.06 -10.72
C VAL A 121 23.27 16.06 -11.95
N ALA A 122 23.28 17.12 -12.76
CA ALA A 122 22.51 17.18 -14.00
C ALA A 122 22.99 16.13 -15.01
N ASP A 123 24.30 15.97 -15.18
CA ASP A 123 24.87 14.96 -16.07
C ASP A 123 24.57 13.53 -15.57
N GLN A 124 24.56 13.30 -14.25
CA GLN A 124 24.09 12.03 -13.67
C GLN A 124 22.61 11.76 -13.96
N LEU A 125 21.75 12.78 -13.92
CA LEU A 125 20.32 12.63 -14.23
C LEU A 125 20.06 12.30 -15.70
N ARG A 126 20.93 12.72 -16.63
CA ARG A 126 20.85 12.34 -18.06
C ARG A 126 21.08 10.84 -18.31
N ASP A 127 21.78 10.20 -17.38
CA ASP A 127 22.06 8.77 -17.38
C ASP A 127 21.00 7.93 -16.68
N VAL A 128 20.04 8.56 -15.99
CA VAL A 128 18.94 7.84 -15.35
C VAL A 128 17.95 7.37 -16.42
N HIS A 129 17.73 6.06 -16.49
CA HIS A 129 16.75 5.41 -17.38
C HIS A 129 16.06 4.25 -16.65
N LEU A 130 14.97 3.74 -17.23
CA LEU A 130 14.36 2.49 -16.75
C LEU A 130 15.32 1.31 -16.96
N GLY A 131 15.41 0.42 -15.99
CA GLY A 131 16.12 -0.85 -16.11
C GLY A 131 15.34 -1.96 -15.44
N CYS A 132 15.73 -3.20 -15.70
CA CYS A 132 15.15 -4.40 -15.10
C CYS A 132 16.18 -5.11 -14.24
N TYR A 133 15.83 -5.32 -12.97
CA TYR A 133 16.73 -5.84 -11.95
C TYR A 133 16.10 -7.00 -11.21
N GLU A 134 16.90 -7.99 -10.87
CA GLU A 134 16.53 -9.07 -9.96
C GLU A 134 16.93 -8.70 -8.52
N VAL A 135 16.05 -9.00 -7.57
CA VAL A 135 16.32 -8.82 -6.13
C VAL A 135 17.09 -10.03 -5.62
N CYS A 136 18.41 -9.91 -5.52
CA CYS A 136 19.28 -11.03 -5.12
C CYS A 136 19.35 -11.23 -3.60
N HIS A 137 19.31 -10.13 -2.83
CA HIS A 137 19.39 -10.17 -1.37
C HIS A 137 18.55 -9.06 -0.74
N THR A 138 17.97 -9.36 0.41
CA THR A 138 17.04 -8.51 1.15
C THR A 138 17.53 -8.39 2.60
N GLY A 139 18.04 -7.23 2.97
CA GLY A 139 18.35 -6.86 4.36
C GLY A 139 17.21 -6.07 5.00
N ASN A 140 17.41 -5.58 6.23
CA ASN A 140 16.37 -4.87 6.98
C ASN A 140 15.81 -3.62 6.26
N GLN A 141 16.63 -2.91 5.47
CA GLN A 141 16.22 -1.72 4.69
C GLN A 141 17.02 -1.53 3.39
N GLU A 142 17.87 -2.50 3.04
CA GLU A 142 18.71 -2.46 1.85
C GLU A 142 18.45 -3.70 1.01
N VAL A 143 18.36 -3.51 -0.29
CA VAL A 143 18.24 -4.59 -1.27
C VAL A 143 19.39 -4.52 -2.25
N LEU A 144 19.90 -5.70 -2.58
CA LEU A 144 20.90 -5.87 -3.61
C LEU A 144 20.18 -6.21 -4.91
N LEU A 145 20.28 -5.30 -5.87
CA LEU A 145 19.69 -5.41 -7.20
C LEU A 145 20.79 -5.78 -8.20
N GLN A 146 20.51 -6.73 -9.08
CA GLN A 146 21.38 -7.09 -10.19
C GLN A 146 20.62 -6.94 -11.51
N PRO A 147 21.19 -6.32 -12.56
CA PRO A 147 20.56 -6.28 -13.87
C PRO A 147 20.24 -7.69 -14.37
N ILE A 148 19.06 -7.89 -14.97
CA ILE A 148 18.63 -9.23 -15.38
C ILE A 148 19.46 -9.80 -16.55
N LEU A 149 20.03 -8.93 -17.39
CA LEU A 149 20.87 -9.29 -18.55
C LEU A 149 22.32 -8.83 -18.43
N GLY A 150 22.65 -8.09 -17.37
CA GLY A 150 23.93 -7.39 -17.25
C GLY A 150 24.72 -7.83 -16.03
N GLU A 151 25.94 -7.31 -15.96
CA GLU A 151 26.84 -7.49 -14.82
C GLU A 151 26.78 -6.27 -13.88
N GLY A 152 27.05 -6.50 -12.60
CA GLY A 152 27.07 -5.45 -11.58
C GLY A 152 26.00 -5.62 -10.52
N THR A 153 26.25 -5.03 -9.36
CA THR A 153 25.34 -5.09 -8.21
C THR A 153 25.12 -3.70 -7.66
N TYR A 154 23.86 -3.39 -7.37
CA TYR A 154 23.42 -2.09 -6.92
C TYR A 154 22.77 -2.25 -5.55
N VAL A 155 23.39 -1.66 -4.53
CA VAL A 155 22.78 -1.57 -3.20
C VAL A 155 21.91 -0.34 -3.16
N THR A 156 20.61 -0.54 -2.94
CA THR A 156 19.64 0.54 -2.76
C THR A 156 18.88 0.36 -1.47
N LYS A 157 18.44 1.48 -0.89
CA LYS A 157 17.44 1.45 0.17
C LYS A 157 16.05 1.32 -0.43
N VAL A 158 15.23 0.49 0.21
CA VAL A 158 13.81 0.35 -0.09
C VAL A 158 13.02 0.63 1.17
N PHE A 159 11.89 1.31 0.99
CA PHE A 159 10.95 1.60 2.07
C PHE A 159 9.92 0.48 2.28
N GLU A 160 9.81 -0.44 1.31
CA GLU A 160 8.92 -1.60 1.35
C GLU A 160 9.77 -2.89 1.25
N PRO A 161 9.44 -3.96 2.00
CA PRO A 161 10.18 -5.22 1.89
C PRO A 161 9.95 -5.85 0.52
N LEU A 162 11.04 -6.01 -0.24
CA LEU A 162 11.02 -6.79 -1.49
C LEU A 162 11.34 -8.25 -1.18
N HIS A 163 10.76 -9.18 -1.94
CA HIS A 163 11.08 -10.59 -1.83
C HIS A 163 12.30 -10.93 -2.69
N LYS A 164 13.19 -11.79 -2.17
CA LYS A 164 14.29 -12.35 -2.97
C LYS A 164 13.74 -13.09 -4.19
N GLY A 165 14.34 -12.86 -5.35
CA GLY A 165 13.90 -13.42 -6.63
C GLY A 165 12.81 -12.63 -7.34
N ALA A 166 12.25 -11.58 -6.71
CA ALA A 166 11.36 -10.65 -7.41
C ALA A 166 12.11 -9.87 -8.49
N VAL A 167 11.38 -9.47 -9.53
CA VAL A 167 11.92 -8.66 -10.62
C VAL A 167 11.40 -7.24 -10.49
N LEU A 168 12.29 -6.26 -10.47
CA LEU A 168 11.98 -4.84 -10.32
C LEU A 168 12.29 -4.12 -11.63
N ILE A 169 11.30 -3.42 -12.19
CA ILE A 169 11.50 -2.47 -13.28
C ILE A 169 11.39 -1.06 -12.71
N GLY A 170 12.49 -0.31 -12.77
CA GLY A 170 12.59 1.02 -12.15
C GLY A 170 13.84 1.75 -12.60
N ARG A 171 14.03 2.98 -12.11
CA ARG A 171 15.23 3.77 -12.41
C ARG A 171 16.17 3.76 -11.21
N LEU A 172 17.46 3.66 -11.46
CA LEU A 172 18.48 3.83 -10.43
C LEU A 172 19.21 5.16 -10.64
N SER A 173 19.46 5.88 -9.56
CA SER A 173 20.27 7.09 -9.55
C SER A 173 21.37 6.96 -8.51
N ARG A 174 22.56 7.50 -8.80
CA ARG A 174 23.68 7.50 -7.86
C ARG A 174 23.38 8.45 -6.71
N LEU A 175 23.64 8.04 -5.47
CA LEU A 175 23.51 8.85 -4.28
C LEU A 175 24.71 8.59 -3.37
N GLY A 176 25.66 9.53 -3.33
CA GLY A 176 26.94 9.32 -2.66
C GLY A 176 27.65 8.06 -3.15
N ASN A 177 27.85 7.09 -2.24
CA ASN A 177 28.55 5.81 -2.49
C ASN A 177 27.60 4.64 -2.81
N ARG A 178 26.30 4.91 -2.99
CA ARG A 178 25.27 3.90 -3.24
C ARG A 178 24.31 4.35 -4.32
N TYR A 179 23.24 3.58 -4.52
CA TYR A 179 22.16 3.91 -5.44
C TYR A 179 20.86 4.13 -4.68
N GLU A 180 19.97 4.89 -5.29
CA GLU A 180 18.58 5.04 -4.87
C GLU A 180 17.65 4.65 -6.01
N LEU A 181 16.48 4.11 -5.65
CA LEU A 181 15.36 3.96 -6.58
C LEU A 181 14.79 5.34 -6.90
N PHE A 182 14.99 5.77 -8.14
CA PHE A 182 14.64 7.10 -8.59
C PHE A 182 13.25 7.12 -9.23
N GLY A 183 12.29 7.71 -8.52
CA GLY A 183 10.90 7.75 -8.95
C GLY A 183 10.17 6.41 -8.77
N PRO A 184 9.02 6.23 -9.43
CA PRO A 184 8.21 5.03 -9.27
C PRO A 184 8.88 3.82 -9.96
N TYR A 185 8.77 2.67 -9.30
CA TYR A 185 9.19 1.36 -9.79
C TYR A 185 8.01 0.38 -9.72
N THR A 186 8.09 -0.72 -10.46
CA THR A 186 7.11 -1.80 -10.45
C THR A 186 7.81 -3.11 -10.12
N VAL A 187 7.22 -3.90 -9.24
CA VAL A 187 7.76 -5.19 -8.80
C VAL A 187 6.87 -6.29 -9.34
N PHE A 188 7.51 -7.31 -9.89
CA PHE A 188 6.91 -8.52 -10.44
C PHE A 188 7.36 -9.72 -9.62
N THR A 189 6.51 -10.74 -9.54
CA THR A 189 6.81 -11.99 -8.83
C THR A 189 7.96 -12.74 -9.50
N GLN A 190 8.60 -13.65 -8.77
CA GLN A 190 9.68 -14.48 -9.30
C GLN A 190 9.26 -15.29 -10.54
N GLN A 191 7.97 -15.64 -10.64
CA GLN A 191 7.45 -16.41 -11.77
C GLN A 191 7.48 -15.62 -13.09
N MET A 192 7.34 -14.30 -13.03
CA MET A 192 7.47 -13.41 -14.20
C MET A 192 8.92 -13.29 -14.72
N ARG A 193 9.91 -13.75 -13.95
CA ARG A 193 11.33 -13.63 -14.30
C ARG A 193 11.66 -14.27 -15.64
N GLY A 194 11.21 -15.51 -15.87
CA GLY A 194 11.52 -16.25 -17.09
C GLY A 194 10.94 -15.58 -18.34
N GLU A 195 9.69 -15.12 -18.25
CA GLU A 195 8.98 -14.41 -19.32
C GLU A 195 9.66 -13.07 -19.65
N ILE A 196 9.97 -12.27 -18.63
CA ILE A 196 10.67 -10.99 -18.81
C ILE A 196 12.06 -11.21 -19.39
N LEU A 197 12.81 -12.19 -18.90
CA LEU A 197 14.13 -12.52 -19.43
C LEU A 197 14.06 -12.92 -20.91
N MET A 198 13.16 -13.83 -21.27
CA MET A 198 12.98 -14.28 -22.66
C MET A 198 12.55 -13.13 -23.59
N HIS A 199 11.71 -12.22 -23.11
CA HIS A 199 11.32 -11.03 -23.86
C HIS A 199 12.51 -10.11 -24.15
N LEU A 200 13.43 -9.98 -23.18
CA LEU A 200 14.60 -9.10 -23.28
C LEU A 200 15.76 -9.73 -24.05
N GLU A 201 16.06 -11.02 -23.88
CA GLU A 201 17.21 -11.70 -24.52
C GLU A 201 17.21 -11.60 -26.06
N ASN A 202 16.03 -11.48 -26.66
CA ASN A 202 15.88 -11.37 -28.12
C ASN A 202 16.00 -9.93 -28.65
N GLN A 203 16.00 -8.93 -27.78
CA GLN A 203 15.86 -7.52 -28.17
C GLN A 203 16.99 -6.62 -27.66
N VAL A 204 17.62 -6.98 -26.53
CA VAL A 204 18.62 -6.16 -25.86
C VAL A 204 20.03 -6.50 -26.39
N PRO A 205 20.80 -5.51 -26.88
CA PRO A 205 22.20 -5.71 -27.23
C PRO A 205 23.03 -6.18 -26.03
N ARG A 206 24.05 -7.02 -26.27
CA ARG A 206 24.92 -7.56 -25.20
C ARG A 206 26.02 -6.60 -24.74
N ASP A 207 26.20 -5.47 -25.42
CA ASP A 207 27.17 -4.45 -25.01
C ASP A 207 26.50 -3.40 -24.09
N PRO A 208 27.20 -2.90 -23.05
CA PRO A 208 26.59 -1.99 -22.07
C PRO A 208 26.06 -0.66 -22.64
N ALA A 209 26.61 -0.19 -23.77
CA ALA A 209 26.17 1.04 -24.41
C ALA A 209 24.86 0.81 -25.19
N GLY A 210 24.78 -0.28 -25.93
CA GLY A 210 23.59 -0.73 -26.64
C GLY A 210 22.44 -1.09 -25.70
N GLU A 211 22.72 -1.76 -24.58
CA GLU A 211 21.71 -2.04 -23.54
C GLU A 211 21.12 -0.73 -22.98
N ARG A 212 21.97 0.24 -22.65
CA ARG A 212 21.53 1.55 -22.14
C ARG A 212 20.63 2.27 -23.13
N GLU A 213 21.02 2.31 -24.40
CA GLU A 213 20.24 3.00 -25.42
C GLU A 213 18.91 2.28 -25.70
N PHE A 214 18.92 0.94 -25.69
CA PHE A 214 17.70 0.14 -25.75
C PHE A 214 16.72 0.53 -24.64
N TRP A 215 17.19 0.58 -23.38
CA TRP A 215 16.34 0.89 -22.24
C TRP A 215 15.79 2.32 -22.26
N ARG A 216 16.55 3.29 -22.77
CA ARG A 216 16.08 4.66 -22.97
C ARG A 216 14.92 4.72 -23.96
N GLN A 217 15.02 3.99 -25.06
CA GLN A 217 14.01 4.01 -26.13
C GLN A 217 12.80 3.10 -25.82
N ASN A 218 13.05 1.95 -25.21
CA ASN A 218 12.07 0.85 -25.10
C ASN A 218 11.64 0.54 -23.67
N GLY A 219 12.25 1.16 -22.65
CA GLY A 219 11.98 0.81 -21.25
C GLY A 219 10.51 0.91 -20.84
N LEU A 220 9.77 1.91 -21.35
CA LEU A 220 8.34 2.01 -21.10
C LEU A 220 7.54 0.92 -21.82
N HIS A 221 7.94 0.53 -23.04
CA HIS A 221 7.30 -0.57 -23.77
C HIS A 221 7.50 -1.90 -23.04
N VAL A 222 8.71 -2.16 -22.53
CA VAL A 222 9.00 -3.33 -21.71
C VAL A 222 8.14 -3.32 -20.44
N LEU A 223 8.04 -2.19 -19.74
CA LEU A 223 7.19 -2.06 -18.55
C LEU A 223 5.71 -2.31 -18.88
N GLY A 224 5.20 -1.73 -19.96
CA GLY A 224 3.83 -1.93 -20.42
C GLY A 224 3.53 -3.38 -20.77
N TRP A 225 4.45 -4.03 -21.49
CA TRP A 225 4.39 -5.45 -21.81
C TRP A 225 4.39 -6.30 -20.53
N ALA A 226 5.30 -6.05 -19.59
CA ALA A 226 5.39 -6.82 -18.35
C ALA A 226 4.14 -6.68 -17.47
N ILE A 227 3.57 -5.47 -17.36
CA ILE A 227 2.31 -5.24 -16.64
C ILE A 227 1.16 -6.02 -17.31
N HIS A 228 1.10 -6.04 -18.64
CA HIS A 228 0.06 -6.79 -19.35
C HIS A 228 0.23 -8.29 -19.18
N ARG A 229 1.45 -8.78 -19.33
CA ARG A 229 1.78 -10.20 -19.21
C ARG A 229 1.50 -10.71 -17.79
N ALA A 230 1.78 -9.91 -16.76
CA ALA A 230 1.42 -10.24 -15.39
C ALA A 230 -0.10 -10.39 -15.20
N LYS A 231 -0.90 -9.49 -15.80
CA LYS A 231 -2.37 -9.59 -15.77
C LYS A 231 -2.91 -10.81 -16.51
N GLU A 232 -2.36 -11.13 -17.68
CA GLU A 232 -2.70 -12.37 -18.40
C GLU A 232 -2.36 -13.59 -17.56
N TRP A 233 -1.23 -13.56 -16.87
CA TRP A 233 -0.78 -14.66 -16.04
C TRP A 233 -1.67 -14.84 -14.81
N ASP A 234 -2.10 -13.75 -14.16
CA ASP A 234 -3.13 -13.80 -13.12
C ASP A 234 -4.42 -14.42 -13.67
N GLN A 235 -4.92 -13.96 -14.83
CA GLN A 235 -6.13 -14.51 -15.47
C GLN A 235 -6.01 -15.99 -15.85
N LEU A 236 -4.86 -16.41 -16.40
CA LEU A 236 -4.58 -17.81 -16.74
C LEU A 236 -4.42 -18.66 -15.48
N SER A 237 -3.86 -18.12 -14.40
CA SER A 237 -3.78 -18.80 -13.11
C SER A 237 -5.18 -19.01 -12.51
N THR A 238 -6.06 -18.01 -12.63
CA THR A 238 -7.48 -18.10 -12.23
C THR A 238 -8.25 -19.12 -13.09
N GLN A 239 -8.00 -19.17 -14.40
CA GLN A 239 -8.61 -20.16 -15.31
C GLN A 239 -8.04 -21.59 -15.12
N ALA A 240 -6.75 -21.73 -14.83
CA ALA A 240 -6.12 -23.02 -14.54
C ALA A 240 -6.56 -23.57 -13.17
N GLN A 241 -6.77 -22.70 -12.18
CA GLN A 241 -7.41 -23.05 -10.92
C GLN A 241 -8.87 -23.49 -11.12
N ALA A 242 -9.64 -22.78 -11.96
CA ALA A 242 -11.00 -23.17 -12.33
C ALA A 242 -11.06 -24.52 -13.08
N SER A 243 -10.00 -24.93 -13.77
CA SER A 243 -9.90 -26.21 -14.48
C SER A 243 -9.46 -27.38 -13.59
N GLN A 244 -8.88 -27.10 -12.42
CA GLN A 244 -8.51 -28.12 -11.41
C GLN A 244 -9.59 -28.31 -10.33
N GLU A 245 -10.67 -27.53 -10.37
CA GLU A 245 -11.81 -27.58 -9.44
C GLU A 245 -12.99 -28.48 -9.90
N GLU A 246 -12.75 -29.46 -10.78
CA GLU A 246 -13.73 -30.55 -11.00
C GLU A 246 -13.74 -31.61 -9.87
N ALA A 247 -12.88 -31.47 -8.86
CA ALA A 247 -13.04 -32.14 -7.57
C ALA A 247 -13.59 -31.14 -6.55
N ALA A 248 -14.88 -31.29 -6.24
CA ALA A 248 -15.67 -30.40 -5.39
C ALA A 248 -14.92 -29.87 -4.14
N PRO A 249 -14.79 -28.54 -3.98
CA PRO A 249 -14.59 -27.96 -2.67
C PRO A 249 -15.97 -27.69 -2.04
N THR A 250 -16.21 -28.32 -0.90
CA THR A 250 -17.12 -27.79 0.11
C THR A 250 -16.58 -26.43 0.57
N ALA A 251 -17.05 -25.34 -0.03
CA ALA A 251 -16.84 -23.99 0.50
C ALA A 251 -17.43 -23.94 1.92
N GLU A 252 -16.55 -24.02 2.92
CA GLU A 252 -16.85 -23.64 4.29
C GLU A 252 -17.07 -22.13 4.33
N VAL A 253 -18.14 -21.71 5.02
CA VAL A 253 -18.38 -20.31 5.34
C VAL A 253 -17.16 -19.81 6.12
N ARG A 254 -16.33 -18.96 5.50
CA ARG A 254 -15.11 -18.43 6.11
C ARG A 254 -15.51 -17.64 7.36
N ALA A 255 -15.14 -18.13 8.54
CA ALA A 255 -15.38 -17.44 9.79
C ALA A 255 -14.62 -16.09 9.79
N LEU A 256 -15.24 -15.04 10.36
CA LEU A 256 -14.55 -13.76 10.55
C LEU A 256 -13.21 -14.01 11.26
N PRO A 257 -12.13 -13.30 10.86
CA PRO A 257 -10.82 -13.49 11.45
C PRO A 257 -10.92 -13.33 12.97
N SER A 258 -10.38 -14.28 13.72
CA SER A 258 -10.35 -14.23 15.18
C SER A 258 -8.91 -14.37 15.66
N LEU A 259 -8.51 -13.52 16.60
CA LEU A 259 -7.19 -13.57 17.22
C LEU A 259 -7.26 -14.32 18.56
N PRO A 260 -6.20 -15.05 18.94
CA PRO A 260 -6.14 -15.75 20.22
C PRO A 260 -6.14 -14.75 21.38
N SER A 261 -6.96 -15.01 22.42
CA SER A 261 -7.01 -14.22 23.64
C SER A 261 -5.93 -14.63 24.64
N LEU A 262 -5.38 -13.67 25.39
CA LEU A 262 -4.35 -13.93 26.41
C LEU A 262 -4.93 -14.33 27.78
N ASN A 263 -4.09 -15.02 28.57
CA ASN A 263 -4.35 -15.30 29.98
C ASN A 263 -4.24 -14.01 30.82
N GLU A 264 -4.94 -13.94 31.97
CA GLU A 264 -5.01 -12.73 32.82
C GLU A 264 -3.65 -12.17 33.26
N GLU A 265 -2.64 -13.03 33.47
CA GLU A 265 -1.30 -12.63 33.93
C GLU A 265 -0.49 -11.87 32.87
N GLU A 266 -0.82 -12.06 31.59
CA GLU A 266 -0.13 -11.48 30.44
C GLU A 266 -0.77 -10.16 29.98
N LYS A 267 -1.99 -9.88 30.46
CA LYS A 267 -2.72 -8.65 30.14
C LYS A 267 -2.01 -7.42 30.69
N GLY A 268 -2.13 -6.33 29.94
CA GLY A 268 -1.51 -5.03 30.25
C GLY A 268 -0.84 -4.42 29.03
N LEU A 269 -0.38 -3.18 29.17
CA LEU A 269 0.29 -2.45 28.11
C LEU A 269 1.79 -2.36 28.41
N PRO A 270 2.69 -2.54 27.42
CA PRO A 270 4.11 -2.29 27.63
C PRO A 270 4.36 -0.81 27.97
N ASP A 271 5.26 -0.53 28.92
CA ASP A 271 5.57 0.84 29.38
C ASP A 271 5.95 1.77 28.22
N LEU A 272 6.71 1.26 27.24
CA LEU A 272 7.12 2.00 26.07
C LEU A 272 5.92 2.44 25.21
N VAL A 273 4.90 1.59 25.09
CA VAL A 273 3.68 1.87 24.32
C VAL A 273 2.83 2.89 25.07
N THR A 274 2.74 2.78 26.40
CA THR A 274 2.11 3.79 27.27
C THR A 274 2.77 5.17 27.05
N GLN A 275 4.10 5.25 27.10
CA GLN A 275 4.85 6.49 26.88
C GLN A 275 4.58 7.09 25.49
N HIS A 276 4.53 6.26 24.44
CA HIS A 276 4.21 6.73 23.09
C HIS A 276 2.81 7.35 22.99
N LEU A 277 1.81 6.75 23.64
CA LEU A 277 0.45 7.27 23.65
C LEU A 277 0.34 8.59 24.44
N GLU A 278 1.06 8.70 25.56
CA GLU A 278 1.14 9.93 26.34
C GLU A 278 1.81 11.06 25.55
N LEU A 279 2.94 10.77 24.88
CA LEU A 279 3.63 11.74 24.01
C LEU A 279 2.75 12.19 22.86
N PHE A 280 2.04 11.28 22.20
CA PHE A 280 1.07 11.63 21.17
C PHE A 280 -0.02 12.56 21.73
N PHE A 281 -0.56 12.23 22.90
CA PHE A 281 -1.61 13.05 23.51
C PHE A 281 -1.11 14.45 23.85
N MET A 282 0.09 14.55 24.42
CA MET A 282 0.71 15.82 24.78
C MET A 282 1.05 16.68 23.55
N ASN A 283 1.64 16.09 22.51
CA ASN A 283 2.15 16.84 21.37
C ASN A 283 1.07 17.13 20.32
N GLU A 284 0.15 16.17 20.10
CA GLU A 284 -0.82 16.24 19.02
C GLU A 284 -2.24 16.54 19.48
N VAL A 285 -2.64 16.15 20.70
CA VAL A 285 -4.05 16.25 21.13
C VAL A 285 -4.30 17.45 22.05
N SER A 286 -3.34 17.80 22.91
CA SER A 286 -3.48 18.88 23.91
C SER A 286 -3.82 20.25 23.30
N LYS A 287 -3.44 20.48 22.04
CA LYS A 287 -3.72 21.72 21.27
C LYS A 287 -5.21 21.92 20.93
N TYR A 288 -6.04 20.89 21.04
CA TYR A 288 -7.47 20.97 20.72
C TYR A 288 -8.34 21.33 21.92
N GLN A 289 -9.60 21.69 21.68
CA GLN A 289 -10.59 21.96 22.73
C GLN A 289 -10.91 20.69 23.54
N PRO A 290 -11.31 20.80 24.83
CA PRO A 290 -11.53 19.66 25.72
C PRO A 290 -12.45 18.57 25.15
N ARG A 291 -13.54 18.97 24.47
CA ARG A 291 -14.47 18.02 23.82
C ARG A 291 -13.77 17.16 22.76
N THR A 292 -12.89 17.76 21.96
CA THR A 292 -12.11 17.05 20.94
C THR A 292 -11.08 16.14 21.60
N GLN A 293 -10.41 16.60 22.65
CA GLN A 293 -9.47 15.77 23.41
C GLN A 293 -10.14 14.51 23.96
N THR A 294 -11.37 14.61 24.48
CA THR A 294 -12.15 13.44 24.94
C THR A 294 -12.44 12.44 23.83
N LEU A 295 -12.71 12.91 22.60
CA LEU A 295 -12.94 12.04 21.45
C LEU A 295 -11.68 11.27 21.04
N PHE A 296 -10.52 11.93 21.10
CA PHE A 296 -9.22 11.27 20.90
C PHE A 296 -8.94 10.26 22.00
N ALA A 297 -9.03 10.68 23.27
CA ALA A 297 -8.78 9.82 24.44
C ALA A 297 -9.59 8.53 24.36
N ARG A 298 -10.91 8.64 24.12
CA ARG A 298 -11.81 7.50 24.00
C ARG A 298 -11.44 6.55 22.85
N SER A 299 -10.97 7.08 21.73
CA SER A 299 -10.53 6.25 20.59
C SER A 299 -9.22 5.51 20.91
N LEU A 300 -8.32 6.15 21.66
CA LEU A 300 -7.06 5.55 22.10
C LEU A 300 -7.27 4.51 23.20
N GLU A 301 -8.25 4.70 24.09
CA GLU A 301 -8.65 3.69 25.08
C GLU A 301 -9.02 2.36 24.41
N TYR A 302 -9.76 2.40 23.30
CA TYR A 302 -10.09 1.20 22.53
C TYR A 302 -8.87 0.49 21.97
N LEU A 303 -7.88 1.26 21.50
CA LEU A 303 -6.61 0.71 21.04
C LEU A 303 -5.85 0.03 22.19
N VAL A 304 -5.75 0.69 23.34
CA VAL A 304 -5.12 0.14 24.55
C VAL A 304 -5.81 -1.15 24.99
N GLU A 305 -7.13 -1.16 24.99
CA GLU A 305 -7.93 -2.31 25.37
C GLU A 305 -7.69 -3.50 24.43
N TYR A 306 -7.66 -3.24 23.13
CA TYR A 306 -7.37 -4.26 22.11
C TYR A 306 -5.96 -4.84 22.29
N ILE A 307 -4.95 -3.98 22.43
CA ILE A 307 -3.57 -4.42 22.64
C ILE A 307 -3.48 -5.29 23.90
N SER A 308 -4.10 -4.83 24.99
CA SER A 308 -4.05 -5.52 26.28
C SER A 308 -4.70 -6.91 26.24
N LEU A 309 -5.74 -7.11 25.42
CA LEU A 309 -6.42 -8.39 25.29
C LEU A 309 -5.69 -9.41 24.41
N TYR A 310 -5.08 -8.97 23.31
CA TYR A 310 -4.54 -9.88 22.28
C TYR A 310 -3.01 -9.98 22.27
N PHE A 311 -2.30 -9.02 22.86
CA PHE A 311 -0.83 -8.97 22.83
C PHE A 311 -0.20 -8.73 24.21
N GLY A 312 -0.90 -8.01 25.07
CA GLY A 312 -0.49 -7.78 26.44
C GLY A 312 0.86 -7.07 26.52
N LYS A 313 1.63 -7.39 27.56
CA LYS A 313 2.96 -6.81 27.81
C LYS A 313 4.01 -7.17 26.74
N SER A 314 3.73 -8.14 25.87
CA SER A 314 4.63 -8.55 24.77
C SER A 314 4.46 -7.73 23.49
N PHE A 315 3.52 -6.78 23.49
CA PHE A 315 3.19 -6.01 22.31
C PHE A 315 4.34 -5.15 21.81
N THR A 316 4.53 -5.17 20.50
CA THR A 316 5.31 -4.18 19.75
C THR A 316 4.45 -3.70 18.58
N TRP A 317 4.58 -2.43 18.23
CA TRP A 317 3.87 -1.79 17.12
C TRP A 317 3.99 -2.57 15.79
N SER A 318 5.14 -3.20 15.53
CA SER A 318 5.38 -4.08 14.38
C SER A 318 4.42 -5.28 14.26
N ARG A 319 3.72 -5.67 15.34
CA ARG A 319 2.70 -6.73 15.30
C ARG A 319 1.41 -6.30 14.61
N PHE A 320 1.21 -5.01 14.38
CA PHE A 320 0.07 -4.49 13.63
C PHE A 320 0.31 -4.59 12.13
N ASN A 321 0.09 -5.79 11.60
CA ASN A 321 -0.02 -6.04 10.16
C ASN A 321 -1.45 -5.75 9.67
N GLU A 322 -1.70 -6.00 8.38
CA GLU A 322 -2.99 -5.75 7.74
C GLU A 322 -4.13 -6.54 8.40
N ASP A 323 -3.94 -7.84 8.63
CA ASP A 323 -4.93 -8.72 9.28
C ASP A 323 -5.33 -8.25 10.68
N VAL A 324 -4.34 -7.86 11.50
CA VAL A 324 -4.58 -7.41 12.87
C VAL A 324 -5.32 -6.08 12.87
N LEU A 325 -4.99 -5.17 11.95
CA LEU A 325 -5.63 -3.86 11.83
C LEU A 325 -7.04 -3.97 11.24
N ALA A 326 -7.22 -4.87 10.27
CA ALA A 326 -8.49 -5.30 9.71
C ALA A 326 -9.42 -5.84 10.80
N HIS A 327 -8.94 -6.79 11.60
CA HIS A 327 -9.70 -7.34 12.73
C HIS A 327 -10.01 -6.27 13.78
N PHE A 328 -9.02 -5.47 14.20
CA PHE A 328 -9.20 -4.42 15.20
C PHE A 328 -10.30 -3.42 14.78
N CYS A 329 -10.19 -2.89 13.56
CA CYS A 329 -11.07 -1.80 13.10
C CYS A 329 -12.40 -2.31 12.53
N GLY A 330 -12.41 -3.48 11.88
CA GLY A 330 -13.56 -4.02 11.16
C GLY A 330 -14.42 -4.97 11.99
N VAL A 331 -13.82 -5.74 12.90
CA VAL A 331 -14.53 -6.78 13.68
C VAL A 331 -14.62 -6.40 15.15
N TRP A 332 -13.48 -6.29 15.83
CA TRP A 332 -13.43 -6.04 17.27
C TRP A 332 -14.09 -4.73 17.67
N TYR A 333 -13.87 -3.66 16.90
CA TYR A 333 -14.51 -2.37 17.17
C TYR A 333 -16.04 -2.47 17.10
N VAL A 334 -16.57 -3.22 16.12
CA VAL A 334 -18.01 -3.41 15.95
C VAL A 334 -18.58 -4.20 17.13
N ASP A 335 -17.91 -5.29 17.52
CA ASP A 335 -18.37 -6.18 18.59
C ASP A 335 -18.32 -5.53 19.98
N ARG A 336 -17.21 -4.85 20.30
CA ARG A 336 -16.96 -4.40 21.67
C ARG A 336 -17.36 -2.97 21.95
N VAL A 337 -17.13 -2.07 20.98
CA VAL A 337 -17.38 -0.64 21.17
C VAL A 337 -18.79 -0.29 20.73
N GLY A 338 -19.19 -0.78 19.56
CA GLY A 338 -20.43 -0.37 18.91
C GLY A 338 -20.49 1.14 18.64
N GLY A 339 -21.69 1.65 18.31
CA GLY A 339 -21.92 3.09 18.16
C GLY A 339 -22.60 3.48 16.86
N ASN A 340 -22.10 4.54 16.22
CA ASN A 340 -22.68 5.12 15.02
C ASN A 340 -21.60 5.55 14.02
N ALA A 341 -22.04 5.86 12.80
CA ALA A 341 -21.17 6.26 11.70
C ALA A 341 -20.21 7.41 12.03
N VAL A 342 -20.65 8.39 12.82
CA VAL A 342 -19.82 9.55 13.21
C VAL A 342 -18.69 9.10 14.14
N LYS A 343 -19.00 8.30 15.16
CA LYS A 343 -17.99 7.76 16.09
C LYS A 343 -16.99 6.86 15.38
N ALA A 344 -17.44 6.05 14.44
CA ALA A 344 -16.57 5.21 13.61
C ALA A 344 -15.58 6.06 12.79
N LYS A 345 -16.04 7.15 12.15
CA LYS A 345 -15.16 8.07 11.41
C LYS A 345 -14.15 8.76 12.31
N ILE A 346 -14.57 9.21 13.49
CA ILE A 346 -13.68 9.84 14.48
C ILE A 346 -12.62 8.83 14.94
N PHE A 347 -13.03 7.62 15.27
CA PHE A 347 -12.13 6.53 15.68
C PHE A 347 -11.07 6.26 14.60
N LEU A 348 -11.47 5.96 13.36
CA LEU A 348 -10.54 5.67 12.27
C LEU A 348 -9.58 6.83 12.00
N ASN A 349 -10.05 8.09 12.09
CA ASN A 349 -9.19 9.25 11.90
C ASN A 349 -8.22 9.47 13.07
N THR A 350 -8.62 9.18 14.31
CA THR A 350 -7.72 9.21 15.47
C THR A 350 -6.61 8.18 15.32
N ILE A 351 -6.96 6.93 14.97
CA ILE A 351 -6.00 5.85 14.73
C ILE A 351 -5.05 6.21 13.58
N LYS A 352 -5.58 6.76 12.47
CA LYS A 352 -4.77 7.28 11.36
C LYS A 352 -3.77 8.34 11.84
N HIS A 353 -4.21 9.29 12.65
CA HIS A 353 -3.37 10.40 13.13
C HIS A 353 -2.25 9.88 14.03
N LEU A 354 -2.58 9.01 14.99
CA LEU A 354 -1.59 8.35 15.84
C LEU A 354 -0.53 7.64 15.00
N PHE A 355 -0.93 6.79 14.05
CA PHE A 355 0.04 6.02 13.27
C PHE A 355 0.90 6.89 12.36
N ARG A 356 0.34 7.94 11.76
CA ARG A 356 1.12 8.93 11.00
C ARG A 356 2.11 9.69 11.87
N TRP A 357 1.73 9.98 13.12
CA TRP A 357 2.61 10.65 14.06
C TRP A 357 3.75 9.72 14.49
N LEU A 358 3.47 8.45 14.81
CA LEU A 358 4.50 7.45 15.12
C LEU A 358 5.52 7.30 13.98
N ASP A 359 5.05 7.28 12.73
CA ASP A 359 5.87 7.19 11.53
C ASP A 359 6.69 8.49 11.32
N GLY A 360 6.06 9.66 11.50
CA GLY A 360 6.70 10.97 11.35
C GLY A 360 7.79 11.25 12.38
N GLU A 361 7.62 10.78 13.61
CA GLU A 361 8.63 10.87 14.68
C GLU A 361 9.72 9.78 14.57
N GLY A 362 9.61 8.87 13.59
CA GLY A 362 10.54 7.75 13.42
C GLY A 362 10.49 6.74 14.55
N ILE A 363 9.36 6.67 15.28
CA ILE A 363 9.13 5.70 16.34
C ILE A 363 8.93 4.32 15.70
N GLU A 364 7.92 4.18 14.84
CA GLU A 364 7.51 2.91 14.22
C GLU A 364 6.72 3.12 12.92
N THR A 365 6.78 2.16 11.98
CA THR A 365 6.20 2.29 10.63
C THR A 365 4.82 1.62 10.49
N VAL A 366 4.01 1.60 11.55
CA VAL A 366 2.65 0.99 11.58
C VAL A 366 1.72 1.58 10.51
N TYR A 367 1.94 2.85 10.16
CA TYR A 367 1.10 3.53 9.19
C TYR A 367 1.13 2.88 7.80
N ALA A 368 2.23 2.21 7.43
CA ALA A 368 2.34 1.52 6.15
C ALA A 368 1.30 0.39 6.02
N ALA A 369 1.14 -0.44 7.06
CA ALA A 369 0.12 -1.47 7.11
C ALA A 369 -1.29 -0.85 7.18
N TYR A 370 -1.48 0.17 8.01
CA TYR A 370 -2.78 0.82 8.16
C TYR A 370 -3.29 1.50 6.88
N ARG A 371 -2.38 2.05 6.06
CA ARG A 371 -2.72 2.70 4.78
C ARG A 371 -3.34 1.73 3.77
N ARG A 372 -3.09 0.42 3.89
CA ARG A 372 -3.66 -0.60 2.99
C ARG A 372 -5.12 -0.93 3.34
N VAL A 373 -5.46 -0.96 4.64
CA VAL A 373 -6.82 -1.25 5.11
C VAL A 373 -7.73 -0.01 5.25
N TYR A 374 -7.15 1.15 5.57
CA TYR A 374 -7.91 2.39 5.86
C TYR A 374 -8.84 2.88 4.73
N PRO A 375 -8.42 2.90 3.44
CA PRO A 375 -9.26 3.41 2.36
C PRO A 375 -10.60 2.67 2.20
N SER A 376 -10.61 1.36 2.43
CA SER A 376 -11.86 0.58 2.46
C SER A 376 -12.67 0.93 3.72
N LEU A 377 -12.04 0.85 4.89
CA LEU A 377 -12.71 1.01 6.19
C LEU A 377 -13.33 2.39 6.41
N ILE A 378 -12.74 3.46 5.90
CA ILE A 378 -13.25 4.83 6.14
C ILE A 378 -14.64 5.06 5.53
N GLN A 379 -15.02 4.25 4.54
CA GLN A 379 -16.36 4.25 3.95
C GLN A 379 -17.21 3.09 4.46
N SER A 380 -16.66 1.87 4.46
CA SER A 380 -17.42 0.65 4.75
C SER A 380 -17.82 0.51 6.23
N LEU A 381 -16.97 0.88 7.18
CA LEU A 381 -17.28 0.75 8.61
C LEU A 381 -18.40 1.72 9.05
N PRO A 382 -18.36 3.03 8.74
CA PRO A 382 -19.48 3.92 9.04
C PRO A 382 -20.79 3.46 8.38
N LEU A 383 -20.73 3.01 7.13
CA LEU A 383 -21.88 2.50 6.41
C LEU A 383 -22.44 1.22 7.06
N ALA A 384 -21.60 0.31 7.56
CA ALA A 384 -22.04 -0.87 8.30
C ALA A 384 -22.91 -0.52 9.52
N PHE A 385 -22.58 0.55 10.25
CA PHE A 385 -23.43 1.04 11.35
C PHE A 385 -24.77 1.62 10.86
N GLU A 386 -24.78 2.29 9.72
CA GLU A 386 -26.02 2.81 9.11
C GLU A 386 -26.91 1.67 8.61
N VAL A 387 -26.32 0.66 7.96
CA VAL A 387 -26.99 -0.56 7.52
C VAL A 387 -27.61 -1.28 8.71
N ARG A 388 -26.84 -1.51 9.78
CA ARG A 388 -27.34 -2.13 11.01
C ARG A 388 -28.52 -1.37 11.58
N LYS A 389 -28.38 -0.05 11.73
CA LYS A 389 -29.44 0.81 12.28
C LYS A 389 -30.70 0.71 11.43
N TRP A 390 -30.56 0.76 10.11
CA TRP A 390 -31.69 0.68 9.19
C TRP A 390 -32.38 -0.68 9.26
N LEU A 391 -31.62 -1.79 9.23
CA LEU A 391 -32.17 -3.14 9.30
C LEU A 391 -32.91 -3.40 10.62
N VAL A 392 -32.36 -2.95 11.75
CA VAL A 392 -33.04 -3.05 13.06
C VAL A 392 -34.35 -2.27 13.07
N GLN A 393 -34.41 -1.13 12.38
CA GLN A 393 -35.59 -0.25 12.37
C GLN A 393 -36.68 -0.66 11.37
N HIS A 394 -36.30 -1.23 10.22
CA HIS A 394 -37.21 -1.44 9.09
C HIS A 394 -37.21 -2.86 8.53
N GLY A 395 -36.19 -3.66 8.83
CA GLY A 395 -36.00 -5.00 8.27
C GLY A 395 -36.37 -6.13 9.23
N VAL A 396 -36.36 -5.89 10.54
CA VAL A 396 -36.67 -6.93 11.53
C VAL A 396 -38.17 -7.21 11.60
N GLN A 397 -38.56 -8.47 11.44
CA GLN A 397 -39.95 -8.95 11.50
C GLN A 397 -40.16 -9.83 12.74
N GLU A 398 -41.37 -9.78 13.30
CA GLU A 398 -41.75 -10.63 14.45
C GLU A 398 -41.70 -12.11 14.06
N ARG A 399 -41.17 -12.93 14.96
CA ARG A 399 -41.01 -14.37 14.75
C ARG A 399 -42.31 -15.09 15.04
N THR A 400 -42.81 -15.87 14.09
CA THR A 400 -43.94 -16.78 14.34
C THR A 400 -43.43 -18.13 14.88
N ALA A 401 -44.24 -18.82 15.68
CA ALA A 401 -43.83 -20.04 16.40
C ALA A 401 -43.49 -21.25 15.48
N GLU A 402 -43.85 -21.19 14.21
CA GLU A 402 -43.67 -22.27 13.22
C GLU A 402 -42.45 -22.06 12.30
N GLU A 403 -41.75 -20.92 12.39
CA GLU A 403 -40.62 -20.58 11.52
C GLU A 403 -39.30 -21.23 11.98
N THR A 404 -38.70 -22.03 11.08
CA THR A 404 -37.33 -22.52 11.21
C THR A 404 -36.35 -21.37 10.96
N ALA A 405 -35.75 -20.87 12.03
CA ALA A 405 -34.81 -19.76 12.01
C ALA A 405 -33.37 -20.23 12.26
N MET A 406 -32.43 -19.67 11.48
CA MET A 406 -31.01 -19.95 11.57
C MET A 406 -30.28 -18.73 12.13
N THR A 407 -29.41 -18.95 13.12
CA THR A 407 -28.54 -17.91 13.68
C THR A 407 -27.12 -18.13 13.22
N GLY A 408 -26.47 -17.09 12.70
CA GLY A 408 -25.14 -17.18 12.13
C GLY A 408 -24.62 -15.85 11.62
N THR A 409 -23.52 -15.93 10.86
CA THR A 409 -22.95 -14.80 10.11
C THR A 409 -23.10 -15.09 8.63
N TYR A 410 -23.66 -14.14 7.89
CA TYR A 410 -24.08 -14.29 6.50
C TYR A 410 -23.54 -13.13 5.67
N LEU A 411 -23.19 -13.37 4.43
CA LEU A 411 -22.77 -12.30 3.52
C LEU A 411 -23.99 -11.60 2.94
N LEU A 412 -24.13 -10.30 3.20
CA LEU A 412 -25.16 -9.41 2.65
C LEU A 412 -24.63 -8.71 1.40
N ALA A 413 -25.33 -8.92 0.28
CA ALA A 413 -25.13 -8.22 -0.98
C ALA A 413 -26.42 -7.52 -1.42
N VAL A 414 -26.29 -6.44 -2.19
CA VAL A 414 -27.44 -5.65 -2.68
C VAL A 414 -27.33 -5.45 -4.19
N PRO A 415 -27.54 -6.50 -5.00
CA PRO A 415 -27.64 -6.37 -6.46
C PRO A 415 -28.88 -5.54 -6.88
N PRO A 416 -28.97 -5.15 -8.16
CA PRO A 416 -30.13 -4.42 -8.69
C PRO A 416 -31.48 -5.12 -8.47
N SER A 417 -31.47 -6.45 -8.37
CA SER A 417 -32.65 -7.30 -8.12
C SER A 417 -33.13 -7.28 -6.67
N GLY A 418 -32.36 -6.73 -5.74
CA GLY A 418 -32.71 -6.60 -4.32
C GLY A 418 -31.70 -7.25 -3.37
N PRO A 419 -31.82 -7.03 -2.05
CA PRO A 419 -30.88 -7.52 -1.06
C PRO A 419 -30.93 -9.05 -0.94
N VAL A 420 -29.76 -9.68 -0.87
CA VAL A 420 -29.60 -11.14 -0.76
C VAL A 420 -28.58 -11.49 0.32
N LEU A 421 -28.79 -12.64 0.97
CA LEU A 421 -27.88 -13.23 1.94
C LEU A 421 -27.29 -14.53 1.42
N LEU A 422 -25.98 -14.71 1.56
CA LEU A 422 -25.36 -16.02 1.36
C LEU A 422 -25.52 -16.86 2.63
N VAL A 423 -26.38 -17.89 2.56
CA VAL A 423 -26.60 -18.86 3.63
C VAL A 423 -26.07 -20.22 3.16
N GLY A 424 -24.95 -20.66 3.74
CA GLY A 424 -24.21 -21.83 3.23
C GLY A 424 -23.70 -21.57 1.81
N LYS A 425 -24.25 -22.30 0.82
CA LYS A 425 -23.92 -22.13 -0.62
C LYS A 425 -25.06 -21.52 -1.45
N LYS A 426 -26.11 -20.98 -0.80
CA LYS A 426 -27.30 -20.47 -1.50
C LYS A 426 -27.53 -19.00 -1.18
N TRP A 427 -27.82 -18.23 -2.23
CA TRP A 427 -28.33 -16.87 -2.10
C TRP A 427 -29.82 -16.90 -1.74
N LEU A 428 -30.14 -16.33 -0.58
CA LEU A 428 -31.48 -16.19 -0.06
C LEU A 428 -31.91 -14.72 -0.19
N PRO A 429 -32.98 -14.39 -0.94
CA PRO A 429 -33.53 -13.04 -0.99
C PRO A 429 -33.96 -12.58 0.41
N LEU A 430 -33.65 -11.34 0.76
CA LEU A 430 -34.07 -10.71 2.00
C LEU A 430 -35.40 -9.98 1.78
N ASN A 431 -36.42 -10.35 2.56
CA ASN A 431 -37.74 -9.71 2.48
C ASN A 431 -37.72 -8.36 3.22
N LEU A 432 -37.19 -7.33 2.57
CA LEU A 432 -37.17 -5.95 3.07
C LEU A 432 -38.21 -5.10 2.34
N ARG A 433 -38.90 -4.20 3.06
CA ARG A 433 -39.88 -3.24 2.49
C ARG A 433 -39.21 -2.06 1.74
N GLY A 434 -38.03 -2.29 1.16
CA GLY A 434 -37.16 -1.28 0.55
C GLY A 434 -35.73 -1.36 1.08
N PHE A 435 -34.79 -0.62 0.48
CA PHE A 435 -33.43 -0.47 0.98
C PHE A 435 -32.78 0.82 0.42
N PRO A 436 -31.84 1.43 1.14
CA PRO A 436 -31.09 2.58 0.63
C PRO A 436 -30.22 2.23 -0.59
N PRO A 437 -30.22 3.03 -1.66
CA PRO A 437 -29.51 2.71 -2.91
C PRO A 437 -27.98 2.77 -2.79
N ASN A 438 -27.45 3.51 -1.82
CA ASN A 438 -26.01 3.60 -1.56
C ASN A 438 -25.40 2.29 -1.00
N TRP A 439 -26.19 1.23 -0.83
CA TRP A 439 -25.69 -0.09 -0.44
C TRP A 439 -25.24 -0.93 -1.64
N ALA A 440 -25.65 -0.58 -2.86
CA ALA A 440 -25.43 -1.41 -4.04
C ALA A 440 -23.95 -1.71 -4.34
N GLU A 441 -23.07 -0.74 -4.04
CA GLU A 441 -21.62 -0.83 -4.24
C GLU A 441 -20.88 -1.52 -3.08
N TYR A 442 -21.56 -1.90 -2.01
CA TYR A 442 -20.95 -2.46 -0.80
C TYR A 442 -21.47 -3.85 -0.46
N ARG A 443 -20.65 -4.59 0.27
CA ARG A 443 -20.96 -5.90 0.84
C ARG A 443 -20.68 -5.87 2.33
N PHE A 444 -21.47 -6.60 3.09
CA PHE A 444 -21.36 -6.64 4.55
C PHE A 444 -21.49 -8.05 5.08
N TRP A 445 -20.83 -8.36 6.19
CA TRP A 445 -21.16 -9.53 6.98
C TRP A 445 -22.27 -9.18 7.95
N LEU A 446 -23.41 -9.87 7.86
CA LEU A 446 -24.54 -9.75 8.76
C LEU A 446 -24.50 -10.88 9.78
N LYS A 447 -24.36 -10.54 11.07
CA LYS A 447 -24.53 -11.48 12.18
C LYS A 447 -25.91 -11.31 12.78
N GLY A 448 -26.68 -12.39 12.81
CA GLY A 448 -28.09 -12.32 13.20
C GLY A 448 -28.85 -13.62 13.02
N THR A 449 -30.18 -13.51 13.14
CA THR A 449 -31.12 -14.62 12.99
C THR A 449 -32.03 -14.36 11.79
N VAL A 450 -32.07 -15.30 10.85
CA VAL A 450 -32.83 -15.22 9.59
C VAL A 450 -33.63 -16.50 9.43
N ALA A 451 -34.88 -16.40 8.99
CA ALA A 451 -35.71 -17.55 8.62
C ALA A 451 -35.48 -17.99 7.17
N ASN A 452 -35.82 -19.24 6.88
CA ASN A 452 -35.63 -19.85 5.55
C ASN A 452 -36.40 -19.15 4.41
N ASP A 453 -37.42 -18.36 4.74
CA ASP A 453 -38.22 -17.56 3.81
C ASP A 453 -37.59 -16.20 3.47
N GLY A 454 -36.45 -15.85 4.09
CA GLY A 454 -35.79 -14.55 3.92
C GLY A 454 -36.21 -13.50 4.95
N SER A 455 -37.00 -13.87 5.96
CA SER A 455 -37.42 -12.96 7.03
C SER A 455 -36.31 -12.78 8.06
N LEU A 456 -35.95 -11.52 8.32
CA LEU A 456 -34.89 -11.16 9.26
C LEU A 456 -35.51 -10.98 10.66
N HIS A 457 -35.14 -11.80 11.64
CA HIS A 457 -35.70 -11.72 13.01
C HIS A 457 -34.80 -11.01 14.00
N ARG A 458 -33.49 -11.02 13.77
CA ARG A 458 -32.53 -10.36 14.66
C ARG A 458 -31.31 -9.93 13.89
N VAL A 459 -30.84 -8.71 14.18
CA VAL A 459 -29.55 -8.20 13.70
C VAL A 459 -28.70 -7.88 14.91
N GLU A 460 -27.63 -8.66 15.11
CA GLU A 460 -26.69 -8.45 16.20
C GLU A 460 -25.64 -7.41 15.78
N ALA A 461 -24.99 -7.64 14.64
CA ALA A 461 -23.93 -6.80 14.11
C ALA A 461 -23.90 -6.83 12.57
N ILE A 462 -23.36 -5.76 12.00
CA ILE A 462 -23.01 -5.67 10.57
C ILE A 462 -21.53 -5.28 10.51
N TYR A 463 -20.72 -6.05 9.80
CA TYR A 463 -19.30 -5.82 9.64
C TYR A 463 -18.98 -5.44 8.19
N PRO A 464 -18.00 -4.56 7.95
CA PRO A 464 -17.48 -4.34 6.61
C PRO A 464 -16.82 -5.61 6.05
N VAL A 465 -16.99 -5.87 4.75
CA VAL A 465 -16.19 -6.87 4.03
C VAL A 465 -14.86 -6.23 3.63
N LEU A 466 -13.74 -6.92 3.89
CA LEU A 466 -12.41 -6.46 3.52
C LEU A 466 -11.97 -7.09 2.20
N LEU A 467 -11.05 -6.43 1.47
CA LEU A 467 -10.66 -6.81 0.11
C LEU A 467 -10.12 -8.25 -0.03
N GLU A 468 -9.55 -8.81 1.03
CA GLU A 468 -9.03 -10.18 1.06
C GLU A 468 -10.10 -11.25 1.41
N ASP A 469 -11.24 -10.81 1.96
CA ASP A 469 -12.38 -11.68 2.25
C ASP A 469 -13.26 -11.94 1.01
N TRP A 470 -13.04 -11.17 -0.07
CA TRP A 470 -13.82 -11.21 -1.31
C TRP A 470 -13.06 -11.98 -2.40
N ASP A 471 -13.48 -13.22 -2.67
CA ASP A 471 -12.98 -14.03 -3.77
C ASP A 471 -13.79 -13.74 -5.06
N GLN A 472 -13.11 -13.59 -6.20
CA GLN A 472 -13.72 -13.26 -7.50
C GLN A 472 -14.69 -14.35 -8.00
N THR A 473 -14.56 -15.58 -7.49
CA THR A 473 -15.50 -16.69 -7.72
C THR A 473 -16.92 -16.42 -7.19
N VAL A 474 -17.05 -15.60 -6.13
CA VAL A 474 -18.36 -15.23 -5.53
C VAL A 474 -19.14 -14.27 -6.44
N GLU A 475 -18.42 -13.46 -7.23
CA GLU A 475 -18.98 -12.42 -8.10
C GLU A 475 -19.66 -13.02 -9.35
N GLN A 476 -19.06 -14.05 -9.96
CA GLN A 476 -19.64 -14.79 -11.10
C GLN A 476 -20.97 -15.47 -10.76
N THR A 477 -21.15 -15.90 -9.51
CA THR A 477 -22.39 -16.57 -9.07
C THR A 477 -23.56 -15.59 -8.89
N ILE A 478 -23.28 -14.28 -8.76
CA ILE A 478 -24.29 -13.23 -8.57
C ILE A 478 -24.79 -12.69 -9.92
N GLU A 479 -23.93 -12.62 -10.95
CA GLU A 479 -24.31 -12.08 -12.27
C GLU A 479 -25.08 -13.06 -13.16
N GLU A 480 -25.02 -14.37 -12.88
CA GLU A 480 -25.76 -15.40 -13.63
C GLU A 480 -27.25 -15.53 -13.26
N ARG A 481 -27.79 -14.68 -12.36
CA ARG A 481 -29.21 -14.64 -11.96
C ARG A 481 -29.74 -13.21 -11.92
#